data_AF-A0A1R3RVG4-F1
#
_entry.id   AF-A0A1R3RVG4-F1
#
_cell.length_a   1.000
_cell.length_b   1.000
_cell.length_c   1.000
_cell.angle_alpha   90.00
_cell.angle_beta   90.00
_cell.angle_gamma   90.00
#
_symmetry.space_group_name_H-M   'P 1'
#
loop_
_entity.id
_entity.type
_entity.pdbx_description
1 polymer ?
#
loop_
_entity_poly.entity_id
_entity_poly.type
_entity_poly.pdbx_seq_one_letter_code
_entity_poly.pdbx_strand_id
1 'polypeptide(L)'
;MSDIMTFFTANMPGSIFGHLFAESQQAENAVPFLTLIRSPDQHEVDKWGTVPPIDDFQTGFLGKNDDELRRFFRQFHAERPPFSRGNIGGHWMAVLDELSAAQSTLVLHYGMKKTSWDEMHQYEPETTIPGTGTVCEDGYIWWKWRVPFKYTYSFYMTIEHCDVEVMKMFCRPEHVDSDGVVDYETGHKILCREIRDPLGLVGGEWEEPSDA
;
A
#
# COMPACT_ATOMS: atom_id res chain seq x y z
N MET A 1 10.66 -10.70 3.58
CA MET A 1 9.84 -9.47 3.53
C MET A 1 10.50 -8.56 2.53
N SER A 2 9.77 -8.04 1.54
CA SER A 2 10.26 -7.04 0.59
C SER A 2 9.94 -5.63 1.09
N ASP A 3 10.76 -4.67 0.66
CA ASP A 3 10.55 -3.24 0.94
C ASP A 3 9.64 -2.63 -0.14
N ILE A 4 8.98 -1.53 0.21
CA ILE A 4 8.10 -0.77 -0.68
C ILE A 4 8.88 0.42 -1.23
N MET A 5 8.90 0.56 -2.55
CA MET A 5 9.47 1.75 -3.20
C MET A 5 8.65 2.97 -2.82
N THR A 6 9.27 3.93 -2.14
CA THR A 6 8.61 5.10 -1.59
C THR A 6 9.06 6.36 -2.30
N PHE A 7 8.10 7.18 -2.72
CA PHE A 7 8.31 8.44 -3.42
C PHE A 7 7.80 9.61 -2.60
N PHE A 8 8.41 10.78 -2.79
CA PHE A 8 7.81 12.05 -2.44
C PHE A 8 7.32 12.71 -3.73
N THR A 9 6.04 13.03 -3.87
CA THR A 9 5.52 13.79 -5.03
C THR A 9 5.31 15.27 -4.71
N ALA A 10 5.50 15.65 -3.45
CA ALA A 10 5.57 17.02 -2.99
C ALA A 10 6.94 17.30 -2.33
N ASN A 11 7.36 18.56 -2.33
CA ASN A 11 8.53 18.98 -1.55
C ASN A 11 8.11 19.10 -0.09
N MET A 12 8.70 18.28 0.77
CA MET A 12 8.39 18.20 2.20
C MET A 12 9.68 18.03 2.99
N PRO A 13 9.72 18.45 4.27
CA PRO A 13 10.86 18.17 5.13
C PRO A 13 11.13 16.67 5.26
N GLY A 14 12.40 16.28 5.31
CA GLY A 14 12.82 14.90 5.52
C GLY A 14 12.28 14.30 6.83
N SER A 15 12.00 15.17 7.82
CA SER A 15 11.36 14.79 9.08
C SER A 15 9.99 14.12 8.92
N ILE A 16 9.27 14.36 7.82
CA ILE A 16 7.99 13.68 7.56
C ILE A 16 8.19 12.18 7.35
N PHE A 17 9.26 11.76 6.66
CA PHE A 17 9.60 10.34 6.57
C PHE A 17 9.95 9.76 7.95
N GLY A 18 10.66 10.53 8.77
CA GLY A 18 10.96 10.15 10.15
C GLY A 18 9.70 9.96 11.01
N HIS A 19 8.71 10.84 10.84
CA HIS A 19 7.41 10.74 11.53
C HIS A 19 6.61 9.52 11.06
N LEU A 20 6.49 9.32 9.74
CA LEU A 20 5.90 8.12 9.14
C LEU A 20 6.56 6.85 9.69
N PHE A 21 7.89 6.79 9.65
CA PHE A 21 8.63 5.65 10.15
C PHE A 21 8.32 5.40 11.63
N ALA A 22 8.46 6.42 12.48
CA ALA A 22 8.22 6.29 13.91
C ALA A 22 6.80 5.79 14.26
N GLU A 23 5.76 6.26 13.56
CA GLU A 23 4.39 5.78 13.79
C GLU A 23 4.17 4.37 13.24
N SER A 24 4.67 4.08 12.03
CA SER A 24 4.51 2.75 11.42
C SER A 24 5.18 1.64 12.23
N GLN A 25 6.25 1.96 12.96
CA GLN A 25 6.98 1.02 13.80
C GLN A 25 6.31 0.73 15.16
N GLN A 26 5.17 1.35 15.45
CA GLN A 26 4.40 1.02 16.66
C GLN A 26 3.63 -0.30 16.53
N ALA A 27 3.48 -0.82 15.30
CA ALA A 27 2.86 -2.11 15.05
C ALA A 27 3.72 -3.27 15.59
N GLU A 28 3.07 -4.33 16.06
CA GLU A 28 3.77 -5.50 16.56
C GLU A 28 4.62 -6.15 15.45
N ASN A 29 5.87 -6.50 15.77
CA ASN A 29 6.84 -7.08 14.85
C ASN A 29 7.19 -6.20 13.63
N ALA A 30 6.93 -4.89 13.70
CA ALA A 30 7.32 -3.97 12.64
C ALA A 30 8.83 -4.01 12.38
N VAL A 31 9.17 -3.99 11.09
CA VAL A 31 10.53 -3.86 10.59
C VAL A 31 10.58 -2.74 9.56
N PRO A 32 11.76 -2.20 9.23
CA PRO A 32 11.89 -1.30 8.09
C PRO A 32 11.34 -1.95 6.81
N PHE A 33 10.40 -1.28 6.16
CA PHE A 33 9.70 -1.80 4.98
C PHE A 33 9.53 -0.73 3.88
N LEU A 34 10.10 0.45 4.06
CA LEU A 34 10.01 1.57 3.12
C LEU A 34 11.41 1.93 2.62
N THR A 35 11.59 1.98 1.31
CA THR A 35 12.84 2.41 0.67
C THR A 35 12.61 3.66 -0.15
N LEU A 36 13.23 4.76 0.25
CA LEU A 36 13.07 6.07 -0.37
C LEU A 36 13.87 6.18 -1.67
N ILE A 37 13.19 6.53 -2.75
CA ILE A 37 13.80 6.94 -4.02
C ILE A 37 13.58 8.44 -4.17
N ARG A 38 14.66 9.22 -4.07
CA ARG A 38 14.62 10.69 -4.08
C ARG A 38 14.51 11.26 -5.49
N SER A 39 15.09 10.59 -6.47
CA SER A 39 15.08 11.04 -7.87
C SER A 39 15.18 9.86 -8.86
N PRO A 40 14.75 10.03 -10.13
CA PRO A 40 14.83 8.98 -11.14
C PRO A 40 16.25 8.48 -11.45
N ASP A 41 17.26 9.33 -11.29
CA ASP A 41 18.68 9.06 -11.54
C ASP A 41 19.42 8.49 -10.32
N GLN A 42 18.74 8.26 -9.19
CA GLN A 42 19.35 7.73 -7.97
C GLN A 42 19.93 6.32 -8.19
N HIS A 43 21.25 6.20 -8.29
CA HIS A 43 21.91 4.91 -8.51
C HIS A 43 21.95 4.02 -7.25
N GLU A 44 22.28 4.61 -6.10
CA GLU A 44 22.37 3.89 -4.83
C GLU A 44 20.99 3.72 -4.19
N VAL A 45 20.67 2.50 -3.78
CA VAL A 45 19.38 2.14 -3.19
C VAL A 45 19.65 1.45 -1.87
N ASP A 46 18.98 1.92 -0.82
CA ASP A 46 19.10 1.32 0.51
C ASP A 46 18.67 -0.15 0.44
N LYS A 47 19.56 -1.04 0.86
CA LYS A 47 19.36 -2.49 0.68
C LYS A 47 18.22 -3.04 1.55
N TRP A 48 17.98 -2.44 2.72
CA TRP A 48 17.10 -2.96 3.78
C TRP A 48 16.19 -1.87 4.34
N GLY A 49 15.59 -1.08 3.46
CA GLY A 49 14.83 0.12 3.82
C GLY A 49 15.70 1.34 4.13
N THR A 50 15.11 2.52 3.96
CA THR A 50 15.73 3.79 4.33
C THR A 50 15.62 4.00 5.83
N VAL A 51 16.75 4.34 6.46
CA VAL A 51 16.83 4.55 7.91
C VAL A 51 16.73 6.05 8.21
N PRO A 52 15.73 6.51 9.01
CA PRO A 52 15.68 7.89 9.48
C PRO A 52 16.70 8.15 10.62
N PRO A 53 17.08 9.41 10.86
CA PRO A 53 16.61 10.62 10.19
C PRO A 53 17.19 10.75 8.77
N ILE A 54 16.45 11.42 7.89
CA ILE A 54 16.92 11.81 6.56
C ILE A 54 16.95 13.34 6.49
N ASP A 55 17.93 13.88 5.75
CA ASP A 55 18.03 15.31 5.48
C ASP A 55 16.90 15.77 4.56
N ASP A 56 16.59 17.07 4.63
CA ASP A 56 15.72 17.72 3.66
C ASP A 56 16.31 17.61 2.24
N PHE A 57 15.45 17.32 1.26
CA PHE A 57 15.85 17.18 -0.13
C PHE A 57 14.76 17.71 -1.06
N GLN A 58 15.13 18.01 -2.30
CA GLN A 58 14.17 18.30 -3.37
C GLN A 58 13.87 16.98 -4.09
N THR A 59 12.60 16.62 -4.19
CA THR A 59 12.21 15.39 -4.87
C THR A 59 12.31 15.54 -6.39
N GLY A 60 12.88 14.54 -7.06
CA GLY A 60 12.85 14.41 -8.51
C GLY A 60 11.49 13.98 -9.08
N PHE A 61 10.52 13.67 -8.20
CA PHE A 61 9.17 13.23 -8.57
C PHE A 61 8.10 14.29 -8.30
N LEU A 62 8.49 15.56 -8.15
CA LEU A 62 7.58 16.66 -7.88
C LEU A 62 6.43 16.71 -8.91
N GLY A 63 5.18 16.61 -8.43
CA GLY A 63 3.97 16.67 -9.24
C GLY A 63 3.76 15.48 -10.19
N LYS A 64 4.53 14.39 -10.06
CA LYS A 64 4.35 13.19 -10.87
C LYS A 64 3.03 12.50 -10.51
N ASN A 65 2.29 12.12 -11.54
CA ASN A 65 1.03 11.38 -11.36
C ASN A 65 1.26 9.87 -11.22
N ASP A 66 0.20 9.15 -10.86
CA ASP A 66 0.27 7.70 -10.62
C ASP A 66 0.78 6.91 -11.85
N ASP A 67 0.44 7.31 -13.09
CA ASP A 67 0.91 6.63 -14.31
C ASP A 67 2.41 6.81 -14.53
N GLU A 68 2.93 8.01 -14.28
CA GLU A 68 4.36 8.29 -14.38
C GLU A 68 5.15 7.52 -13.32
N LEU A 69 4.64 7.44 -12.08
CA LEU A 69 5.25 6.67 -11.00
C LEU A 69 5.23 5.16 -11.30
N ARG A 70 4.11 4.62 -11.78
CA ARG A 70 4.01 3.21 -12.20
C ARG A 70 4.99 2.89 -13.31
N ARG A 71 5.10 3.76 -14.32
CA ARG A 71 6.06 3.59 -15.42
C ARG A 71 7.49 3.54 -14.90
N PHE A 72 7.87 4.49 -14.03
CA PHE A 72 9.19 4.50 -13.40
C PHE A 72 9.42 3.23 -12.57
N PHE A 73 8.45 2.84 -11.74
CA PHE A 73 8.52 1.63 -10.92
C PHE A 73 8.78 0.38 -11.77
N ARG A 74 8.02 0.21 -12.86
CA ARG A 74 8.20 -0.91 -13.80
C ARG A 74 9.56 -0.85 -14.49
N GLN A 75 9.98 0.33 -14.94
CA GLN A 75 11.28 0.53 -15.57
C GLN A 75 12.43 0.19 -14.61
N PHE A 76 12.37 0.65 -13.37
CA PHE A 76 13.34 0.32 -12.32
C PHE A 76 13.46 -1.20 -12.13
N HIS A 77 12.32 -1.90 -12.11
CA HIS A 77 12.26 -3.37 -12.04
C HIS A 77 12.56 -4.09 -13.37
N ALA A 78 12.73 -3.40 -14.49
CA ALA A 78 13.14 -4.01 -15.75
C ALA A 78 14.64 -3.84 -15.96
N GLU A 79 15.18 -2.64 -15.73
CA GLU A 79 16.51 -2.24 -16.18
C GLU A 79 17.62 -2.55 -15.18
N ARG A 80 17.33 -2.56 -13.88
CA ARG A 80 18.36 -2.76 -12.85
C ARG A 80 18.64 -4.24 -12.63
N PRO A 81 19.86 -4.72 -12.40
CA PRO A 81 20.02 -6.10 -11.93
C PRO A 81 19.48 -6.27 -10.48
N PRO A 82 18.99 -7.46 -10.08
CA PRO A 82 18.35 -7.68 -8.77
C PRO A 82 19.15 -7.17 -7.56
N PHE A 83 20.48 -7.35 -7.57
CA PHE A 83 21.35 -6.91 -6.47
C PHE A 83 21.45 -5.38 -6.30
N SER A 84 21.08 -4.61 -7.33
CA SER A 84 21.15 -3.13 -7.34
C SER A 84 19.81 -2.45 -7.04
N ARG A 85 18.76 -3.24 -6.84
CA ARG A 85 17.40 -2.76 -6.53
C ARG A 85 17.11 -2.70 -5.03
N GLY A 86 18.09 -3.07 -4.20
CA GLY A 86 17.84 -3.37 -2.79
C GLY A 86 16.88 -4.54 -2.64
N ASN A 87 16.09 -4.53 -1.57
CA ASN A 87 15.08 -5.54 -1.28
C ASN A 87 13.66 -5.11 -1.71
N ILE A 88 13.56 -4.14 -2.63
CA ILE A 88 12.28 -3.60 -3.11
C ILE A 88 11.48 -4.67 -3.85
N GLY A 89 10.21 -4.85 -3.46
CA GLY A 89 9.25 -5.77 -4.07
C GLY A 89 8.60 -5.21 -5.34
N GLY A 90 8.17 -6.09 -6.25
CA GLY A 90 7.61 -5.70 -7.55
C GLY A 90 6.10 -5.39 -7.58
N HIS A 91 5.45 -5.33 -6.42
CA HIS A 91 4.00 -5.22 -6.29
C HIS A 91 3.53 -3.98 -5.52
N TRP A 92 4.40 -3.37 -4.72
CA TRP A 92 4.04 -2.25 -3.86
C TRP A 92 4.84 -1.00 -4.20
N MET A 93 4.15 0.14 -4.21
CA MET A 93 4.76 1.45 -4.16
C MET A 93 4.02 2.34 -3.16
N ALA A 94 4.73 3.29 -2.59
CA ALA A 94 4.22 4.22 -1.60
C ALA A 94 4.50 5.66 -2.02
N VAL A 95 3.58 6.56 -1.70
CA VAL A 95 3.68 7.98 -2.08
C VAL A 95 3.36 8.86 -0.88
N LEU A 96 4.31 9.75 -0.58
CA LEU A 96 4.10 10.93 0.26
C LEU A 96 3.76 12.10 -0.66
N ASP A 97 2.49 12.51 -0.64
CA ASP A 97 1.96 13.60 -1.46
C ASP A 97 1.71 14.87 -0.63
N GLU A 98 1.15 15.90 -1.25
CA GLU A 98 0.91 17.19 -0.62
C GLU A 98 0.04 17.13 0.63
N LEU A 99 -0.80 16.10 0.78
CA LEU A 99 -1.68 15.91 1.92
C LEU A 99 -1.01 15.11 3.05
N SER A 100 0.04 14.34 2.73
CA SER A 100 0.65 13.39 3.66
C SER A 100 1.12 14.00 4.96
N ALA A 101 1.68 15.21 4.95
CA ALA A 101 2.14 15.87 6.17
C ALA A 101 0.99 16.45 7.00
N ALA A 102 -0.05 16.97 6.35
CA ALA A 102 -1.18 17.57 7.03
C ALA A 102 -2.10 16.52 7.66
N GLN A 103 -2.25 15.36 7.00
CA GLN A 103 -3.12 14.28 7.42
C GLN A 103 -2.39 13.14 8.14
N SER A 104 -1.05 13.16 8.21
CA SER A 104 -0.23 12.02 8.65
C SER A 104 -0.61 10.73 7.93
N THR A 105 -0.66 10.78 6.59
CA THR A 105 -1.07 9.65 5.75
C THR A 105 -0.05 9.31 4.67
N LEU A 106 0.04 8.03 4.32
CA LEU A 106 0.81 7.51 3.21
C LEU A 106 -0.14 6.91 2.19
N VAL A 107 0.08 7.20 0.91
CA VAL A 107 -0.67 6.55 -0.16
C VAL A 107 0.06 5.27 -0.53
N LEU A 108 -0.59 4.13 -0.33
CA LEU A 108 -0.10 2.82 -0.73
C LEU A 108 -0.78 2.37 -2.02
N HIS A 109 0.03 1.84 -2.94
CA HIS A 109 -0.43 1.24 -4.18
C HIS A 109 -0.03 -0.22 -4.22
N TYR A 110 -0.99 -1.08 -4.57
CA TYR A 110 -0.78 -2.51 -4.78
C TYR A 110 -1.06 -2.88 -6.22
N GLY A 111 -0.13 -3.58 -6.85
CA GLY A 111 -0.18 -4.00 -8.25
C GLY A 111 -0.24 -5.51 -8.40
N MET A 112 -1.33 -6.01 -8.96
CA MET A 112 -1.49 -7.42 -9.37
C MET A 112 -1.53 -7.53 -10.89
N LYS A 113 -0.89 -8.54 -11.48
CA LYS A 113 -1.01 -8.77 -12.92
C LYS A 113 -2.46 -9.08 -13.26
N LYS A 114 -3.00 -8.46 -14.32
CA LYS A 114 -4.36 -8.74 -14.79
C LYS A 114 -4.55 -10.22 -15.15
N THR A 115 -3.53 -10.85 -15.71
CA THR A 115 -3.56 -12.29 -16.02
C THR A 115 -3.72 -13.15 -14.76
N SER A 116 -3.05 -12.80 -13.66
CA SER A 116 -3.19 -13.52 -12.39
C SER A 116 -4.58 -13.35 -11.80
N TRP A 117 -5.17 -12.15 -11.91
CA TRP A 117 -6.57 -11.93 -11.54
C TRP A 117 -7.54 -12.80 -12.34
N ASP A 118 -7.34 -12.88 -13.65
CA ASP A 118 -8.18 -13.66 -14.56
C ASP A 118 -8.07 -15.16 -14.31
N GLU A 119 -6.86 -15.65 -14.02
CA GLU A 119 -6.62 -17.05 -13.65
C GLU A 119 -7.32 -17.42 -12.34
N MET A 120 -7.30 -16.53 -11.33
CA MET A 120 -7.99 -16.73 -10.06
C MET A 120 -9.52 -16.81 -10.24
N HIS A 121 -10.09 -16.02 -11.15
CA HIS A 121 -11.52 -15.95 -11.38
C HIS A 121 -11.96 -16.64 -12.68
N GLN A 122 -11.18 -17.60 -13.19
CA GLN A 122 -11.49 -18.29 -14.45
C GLN A 122 -12.85 -19.00 -14.44
N TYR A 123 -13.32 -19.43 -13.27
CA TYR A 123 -14.62 -20.09 -13.07
C TYR A 123 -15.73 -19.11 -12.66
N GLU A 124 -15.40 -17.84 -12.47
CA GLU A 124 -16.30 -16.75 -12.09
C GLU A 124 -16.03 -15.52 -12.97
N PRO A 125 -16.26 -15.61 -14.29
CA PRO A 125 -15.87 -14.58 -15.25
C PRO A 125 -16.59 -13.23 -15.03
N GLU A 126 -17.71 -13.25 -14.32
CA GLU A 126 -18.46 -12.04 -13.94
C GLU A 126 -17.83 -11.29 -12.76
N THR A 127 -16.79 -11.84 -12.12
CA THR A 127 -16.17 -11.20 -10.97
C THR A 127 -15.41 -9.94 -11.39
N THR A 128 -15.96 -8.80 -10.95
CA THR A 128 -15.42 -7.47 -11.24
C THR A 128 -14.25 -7.13 -10.33
N ILE A 129 -13.33 -6.31 -10.86
CA ILE A 129 -12.27 -5.70 -10.05
C ILE A 129 -12.89 -4.81 -8.97
N PRO A 130 -12.54 -4.98 -7.68
CA PRO A 130 -13.18 -4.26 -6.58
C PRO A 130 -12.68 -2.82 -6.45
N GLY A 131 -13.59 -1.95 -6.00
CA GLY A 131 -13.33 -0.57 -5.59
C GLY A 131 -12.54 0.25 -6.61
N THR A 132 -11.42 0.81 -6.17
CA THR A 132 -10.57 1.72 -6.97
C THR A 132 -9.62 0.99 -7.91
N GLY A 133 -9.69 -0.34 -8.00
CA GLY A 133 -8.81 -1.13 -8.84
C GLY A 133 -8.94 -0.75 -10.32
N THR A 134 -7.85 -0.32 -10.93
CA THR A 134 -7.84 0.13 -12.33
C THR A 134 -6.88 -0.73 -13.15
N VAL A 135 -7.33 -1.24 -14.30
CA VAL A 135 -6.46 -1.91 -15.27
C VAL A 135 -5.64 -0.86 -16.00
N CYS A 136 -4.32 -0.92 -15.88
CA CYS A 136 -3.38 0.03 -16.48
C CYS A 136 -2.67 -0.56 -17.71
N GLU A 137 -2.05 0.31 -18.50
CA GLU A 137 -1.32 -0.07 -19.73
C GLU A 137 -0.14 -1.02 -19.48
N ASP A 138 0.38 -1.08 -18.24
CA ASP A 138 1.46 -1.99 -17.86
C ASP A 138 1.01 -3.45 -17.69
N GLY A 139 -0.29 -3.74 -17.89
CA GLY A 139 -0.88 -5.07 -17.74
C GLY A 139 -1.19 -5.44 -16.29
N TYR A 140 -1.12 -4.48 -15.36
CA TYR A 140 -1.47 -4.67 -13.96
C TYR A 140 -2.81 -3.99 -13.62
N ILE A 141 -3.48 -4.55 -12.62
CA ILE A 141 -4.53 -3.89 -11.86
C ILE A 141 -3.84 -3.20 -10.69
N TRP A 142 -4.14 -1.92 -10.51
CA TRP A 142 -3.62 -1.12 -9.42
C TRP A 142 -4.73 -0.66 -8.49
N TRP A 143 -4.61 -1.00 -7.21
CA TRP A 143 -5.42 -0.43 -6.13
C TRP A 143 -4.61 0.63 -5.40
N LYS A 144 -5.31 1.56 -4.76
CA LYS A 144 -4.73 2.73 -4.10
C LYS A 144 -5.50 3.00 -2.82
N TRP A 145 -4.76 3.17 -1.72
CA TRP A 145 -5.33 3.49 -0.42
C TRP A 145 -4.53 4.60 0.24
N ARG A 146 -5.21 5.58 0.83
CA ARG A 146 -4.58 6.54 1.73
C ARG A 146 -4.68 6.00 3.14
N VAL A 147 -3.55 5.67 3.75
CA VAL A 147 -3.48 4.96 5.04
C VAL A 147 -2.84 5.87 6.09
N PRO A 148 -3.42 6.01 7.28
CA PRO A 148 -2.76 6.71 8.39
C PRO A 148 -1.39 6.10 8.70
N PHE A 149 -0.39 6.93 8.99
CA PHE A 149 0.99 6.48 9.24
C PHE A 149 1.08 5.34 10.27
N LYS A 150 0.40 5.48 11.42
CA LYS A 150 0.29 4.43 12.46
C LYS A 150 -0.17 3.05 11.96
N TYR A 151 -0.89 2.98 10.83
CA TYR A 151 -1.43 1.73 10.28
C TYR A 151 -0.75 1.26 9.01
N THR A 152 0.22 2.01 8.47
CA THR A 152 0.86 1.67 7.19
C THR A 152 1.50 0.29 7.16
N TYR A 153 2.27 -0.07 8.21
CA TYR A 153 2.89 -1.40 8.31
C TYR A 153 1.84 -2.50 8.44
N SER A 154 0.89 -2.35 9.38
CA SER A 154 -0.17 -3.33 9.60
C SER A 154 -1.04 -3.53 8.35
N PHE A 155 -1.41 -2.44 7.66
CA PHE A 155 -2.17 -2.47 6.42
C PHE A 155 -1.42 -3.21 5.31
N TYR A 156 -0.14 -2.88 5.10
CA TYR A 156 0.71 -3.59 4.14
C TYR A 156 0.73 -5.09 4.43
N MET A 157 1.02 -5.48 5.68
CA MET A 157 1.08 -6.88 6.06
C MET A 157 -0.27 -7.59 5.91
N THR A 158 -1.38 -6.91 6.23
CA THR A 158 -2.73 -7.43 6.03
C THR A 158 -3.01 -7.73 4.55
N ILE A 159 -2.77 -6.78 3.65
CA ILE A 159 -3.04 -7.01 2.22
C ILE A 159 -2.08 -8.03 1.60
N GLU A 160 -0.82 -8.06 2.03
CA GLU A 160 0.19 -8.99 1.50
C GLU A 160 -0.07 -10.46 1.89
N HIS A 161 -0.68 -10.70 3.06
CA HIS A 161 -0.80 -12.05 3.62
C HIS A 161 -2.25 -12.55 3.75
N CYS A 162 -3.26 -11.71 3.55
CA CYS A 162 -4.66 -12.13 3.58
C CYS A 162 -5.20 -12.42 2.18
N ASP A 163 -6.33 -13.13 2.15
CA ASP A 163 -7.02 -13.47 0.92
C ASP A 163 -7.63 -12.23 0.23
N VAL A 164 -8.02 -12.41 -1.04
CA VAL A 164 -8.56 -11.34 -1.89
C VAL A 164 -9.83 -10.71 -1.30
N GLU A 165 -10.58 -11.44 -0.47
CA GLU A 165 -11.76 -10.99 0.26
C GLU A 165 -11.43 -9.85 1.23
N VAL A 166 -10.26 -9.90 1.87
CA VAL A 166 -9.79 -8.84 2.78
C VAL A 166 -9.42 -7.59 2.00
N MET A 167 -8.74 -7.76 0.85
CA MET A 167 -8.49 -6.64 -0.06
C MET A 167 -9.80 -6.03 -0.59
N LYS A 168 -10.78 -6.87 -0.98
CA LYS A 168 -12.11 -6.46 -1.41
C LYS A 168 -12.82 -5.67 -0.31
N MET A 169 -12.68 -6.04 0.97
CA MET A 169 -13.22 -5.32 2.12
C MET A 169 -12.64 -3.91 2.23
N PHE A 170 -11.32 -3.75 2.21
CA PHE A 170 -10.70 -2.41 2.26
C PHE A 170 -10.94 -1.54 1.02
N CYS A 171 -11.55 -2.09 -0.03
CA CYS A 171 -11.98 -1.36 -1.22
C CYS A 171 -13.40 -0.79 -1.10
N ARG A 172 -14.16 -1.11 -0.04
CA ARG A 172 -15.56 -0.71 0.07
C ARG A 172 -15.69 0.71 0.62
N PRO A 173 -16.69 1.50 0.19
CA PRO A 173 -16.85 2.90 0.61
C PRO A 173 -17.01 3.09 2.12
N GLU A 174 -17.61 2.14 2.84
CA GLU A 174 -17.81 2.21 4.29
C GLU A 174 -16.50 2.14 5.10
N HIS A 175 -15.39 1.73 4.48
CA HIS A 175 -14.06 1.65 5.11
C HIS A 175 -13.17 2.83 4.73
N VAL A 176 -13.74 3.89 4.19
CA VAL A 176 -13.04 5.08 3.75
C VAL A 176 -13.79 6.32 4.24
N ASP A 177 -13.08 7.27 4.84
CA ASP A 177 -13.67 8.52 5.29
C ASP A 177 -13.93 9.52 4.14
N SER A 178 -14.46 10.70 4.47
CA SER A 178 -14.77 11.73 3.48
C SER A 178 -13.53 12.27 2.74
N ASP A 179 -12.34 12.11 3.32
CA ASP A 179 -11.06 12.56 2.77
C ASP A 179 -10.35 11.44 1.97
N GLY A 180 -10.98 10.26 1.87
CA GLY A 180 -10.40 9.12 1.18
C GLY A 180 -9.42 8.31 2.04
N VAL A 181 -9.36 8.56 3.35
CA VAL A 181 -8.48 7.86 4.30
C VAL A 181 -9.14 6.57 4.76
N VAL A 182 -8.36 5.49 4.76
CA VAL A 182 -8.84 4.16 5.19
C VAL A 182 -9.08 4.11 6.69
N ASP A 183 -10.27 3.64 7.07
CA ASP A 183 -10.59 3.19 8.43
C ASP A 183 -10.05 1.78 8.67
N TYR A 184 -8.75 1.72 8.98
CA TYR A 184 -8.09 0.45 9.27
C TYR A 184 -8.60 -0.20 10.56
N GLU A 185 -8.99 0.59 11.56
CA GLU A 185 -9.41 0.07 12.87
C GLU A 185 -10.67 -0.80 12.73
N THR A 186 -11.68 -0.32 12.01
CA THR A 186 -12.90 -1.11 11.77
C THR A 186 -12.59 -2.38 10.98
N GLY A 187 -11.76 -2.27 9.93
CA GLY A 187 -11.34 -3.45 9.15
C GLY A 187 -10.56 -4.46 10.00
N HIS A 188 -9.67 -4.00 10.88
CA HIS A 188 -8.93 -4.85 11.80
C HIS A 188 -9.85 -5.57 12.78
N LYS A 189 -10.85 -4.87 13.35
CA LYS A 189 -11.86 -5.49 14.21
C LYS A 189 -12.68 -6.58 13.49
N ILE A 190 -12.97 -6.39 12.21
CA ILE A 190 -13.61 -7.44 11.39
C ILE A 190 -12.69 -8.65 11.24
N LEU A 191 -11.41 -8.43 10.93
CA LEU A 191 -10.42 -9.50 10.76
C LEU A 191 -10.20 -10.30 12.05
N CYS A 192 -10.17 -9.62 13.18
CA CYS A 192 -10.04 -10.21 14.52
C CYS A 192 -11.35 -10.81 15.04
N ARG A 193 -12.44 -10.77 14.26
CA ARG A 193 -13.78 -11.23 14.65
C ARG A 193 -14.29 -10.56 15.93
N GLU A 194 -13.96 -9.30 16.13
CA GLU A 194 -14.53 -8.46 17.18
C GLU A 194 -15.88 -7.88 16.75
N ILE A 195 -16.03 -7.61 15.44
CA ILE A 195 -17.28 -7.19 14.83
C ILE A 195 -17.52 -7.97 13.53
N ARG A 196 -18.79 -8.11 13.13
CA ARG A 196 -19.18 -8.82 11.93
C ARG A 196 -18.92 -7.98 10.67
N ASP A 197 -18.42 -8.61 9.61
CA ASP A 197 -18.44 -8.02 8.26
C ASP A 197 -19.91 -7.81 7.85
N PRO A 198 -20.37 -6.59 7.54
CA PRO A 198 -21.73 -6.33 7.06
C PRO A 198 -22.16 -7.17 5.85
N LEU A 199 -21.22 -7.57 4.99
CA LEU A 199 -21.47 -8.45 3.84
C LEU A 199 -21.21 -9.93 4.12
N GLY A 200 -20.66 -10.26 5.29
CA GLY A 200 -20.35 -11.64 5.69
C GLY A 200 -19.28 -12.32 4.83
N LEU A 201 -18.46 -11.57 4.09
CA LEU A 201 -17.44 -12.12 3.19
C LEU A 201 -16.12 -12.39 3.93
N VAL A 202 -15.85 -11.64 4.99
CA VAL A 202 -14.65 -11.76 5.83
C VAL A 202 -15.04 -12.22 7.24
N GLY A 203 -14.23 -13.11 7.83
CA GLY A 203 -14.39 -13.56 9.22
C GLY A 203 -15.15 -14.88 9.41
N GLY A 204 -15.76 -15.45 8.36
CA GLY A 204 -16.45 -16.76 8.40
C GLY A 204 -17.85 -16.73 9.02
N GLU A 205 -18.46 -17.91 9.22
CA GLU A 205 -19.76 -18.03 9.89
C GLU A 205 -19.64 -17.62 11.36
N TRP A 206 -20.53 -16.71 11.78
CA TRP A 206 -20.70 -16.34 13.18
C TRP A 206 -21.76 -17.26 13.77
N GLU A 207 -21.41 -18.04 14.80
CA GLU A 207 -22.42 -18.78 15.56
C GLU A 207 -23.36 -17.76 16.19
N GLU A 208 -24.64 -17.79 15.81
CA GLU A 208 -25.66 -17.08 16.55
C GLU A 208 -25.71 -17.68 17.97
N PRO A 209 -25.71 -16.85 19.04
CA PRO A 209 -25.88 -17.37 20.39
C PRO A 209 -27.13 -18.24 20.41
N SER A 210 -27.01 -19.46 20.93
CA SER A 210 -28.07 -20.49 20.89
C SER A 210 -29.35 -20.15 21.66
N ASP A 211 -29.51 -18.91 22.14
CA ASP A 211 -30.61 -18.47 22.97
C ASP A 211 -31.29 -17.24 22.35
N ALA A 212 -32.28 -17.52 21.48
CA ALA A 212 -33.36 -16.61 21.08
C ALA A 212 -34.71 -17.31 21.20
#